data_AF-A0A936KW33-F1
#
_entry.id   AF-A0A936KW33-F1
#
_cell.length_a   1.000
_cell.length_b   1.000
_cell.length_c   1.000
_cell.angle_alpha   90.00
_cell.angle_beta   90.00
_cell.angle_gamma   90.00
#
_symmetry.space_group_name_H-M   'P 1'
#
loop_
_entity.id
_entity.type
_entity.pdbx_description
1 polymer ?
#
loop_
_entity_poly.entity_id
_entity_poly.type
_entity_poly.pdbx_seq_one_letter_code
_entity_poly.pdbx_strand_id
1 'polypeptide(L)'
;MAKENAITYIVIIPLALYYFTTATTRKILFVVSPLLLATLLFLIIRFSVIGFTTSEEVRELLNNPFIGLSMQEKFGTIFYTLFLYVKLLFVPYPLTYDYYPYHIEIQNLFSVSSILAILFYVAMVYVFLKSLKNKNVYGFCALLYLVPLFIVSNIPFPVGTFMNERFVFMSSLGFSLLLPILFFKTIKNENSKLRKTILLPSLVVLLLFYSVITITRNKHWFNDFTLFTHDVTISGNSAKSTCSAGGKLLEYATKESDTLVKMEYLELSKKYLIQSTHNYSKILKTDIYTDAELLLAIVTLSLACTIQPCFTIKE
;
A
#
# COMPACT_ATOMS: atom_id res chain seq x y z
N MET A 1 12.47 5.85 4.99
CA MET A 1 12.70 4.61 4.19
C MET A 1 13.27 3.44 5.00
N ALA A 2 13.60 3.59 6.30
CA ALA A 2 13.96 2.48 7.18
C ALA A 2 12.69 1.83 7.78
N LYS A 3 12.19 0.76 7.17
CA LYS A 3 11.12 -0.11 7.68
C LYS A 3 11.46 -1.57 7.37
N GLU A 4 10.59 -2.51 7.75
CA GLU A 4 10.66 -3.96 7.49
C GLU A 4 11.14 -4.32 6.08
N ASN A 5 10.80 -3.51 5.06
CA ASN A 5 11.22 -3.75 3.68
C ASN A 5 12.75 -3.72 3.48
N ALA A 6 13.54 -3.13 4.37
CA ALA A 6 15.00 -3.17 4.26
C ALA A 6 15.54 -4.63 4.31
N ILE A 7 14.84 -5.53 5.01
CA ILE A 7 15.21 -6.94 5.11
C ILE A 7 15.13 -7.65 3.74
N THR A 8 14.36 -7.11 2.79
CA THR A 8 14.21 -7.66 1.43
C THR A 8 15.53 -7.63 0.66
N TYR A 9 16.40 -6.66 0.96
CA TYR A 9 17.70 -6.51 0.29
C TYR A 9 18.66 -7.66 0.59
N ILE A 10 18.46 -8.40 1.69
CA ILE A 10 19.19 -9.63 1.99
C ILE A 10 18.96 -10.68 0.92
N VAL A 11 17.78 -10.67 0.28
CA VAL A 11 17.45 -11.58 -0.82
C VAL A 11 17.80 -10.96 -2.17
N ILE A 12 17.50 -9.66 -2.36
CA ILE A 12 17.69 -8.98 -3.65
C ILE A 12 19.16 -8.87 -4.01
N ILE A 13 20.05 -8.50 -3.09
CA ILE A 13 21.47 -8.28 -3.37
C ILE A 13 22.20 -9.56 -3.81
N PRO A 14 22.16 -10.69 -3.07
CA PRO A 14 22.81 -11.92 -3.55
C PRO A 14 22.26 -12.40 -4.88
N LEU A 15 20.94 -12.25 -5.10
CA LEU A 15 20.35 -12.63 -6.38
C LEU A 15 20.78 -11.68 -7.50
N ALA A 16 20.88 -10.37 -7.26
CA ALA A 16 21.44 -9.44 -8.24
C ALA A 16 22.88 -9.83 -8.63
N LEU A 17 23.73 -10.14 -7.65
CA LEU A 17 25.09 -10.64 -7.92
C LEU A 17 25.07 -11.95 -8.70
N TYR A 18 24.18 -12.88 -8.37
CA TYR A 18 24.03 -14.15 -9.09
C TYR A 18 23.58 -13.95 -10.55
N TYR A 19 22.66 -13.01 -10.81
CA TYR A 19 22.13 -12.72 -12.14
C TYR A 19 23.14 -12.02 -13.04
N PHE A 20 23.84 -11.01 -12.53
CA PHE A 20 24.66 -10.12 -13.34
C PHE A 20 26.16 -10.39 -13.28
N THR A 21 26.61 -11.36 -12.49
CA THR A 21 28.03 -11.72 -12.39
C THR A 21 28.28 -13.22 -12.60
N THR A 22 29.53 -13.55 -12.88
CA THR A 22 30.06 -14.93 -12.92
C THR A 22 30.69 -15.34 -11.59
N ALA A 23 30.48 -14.58 -10.52
CA ALA A 23 31.05 -14.86 -9.21
C ALA A 23 30.56 -16.22 -8.68
N THR A 24 31.46 -16.97 -8.06
CA THR A 24 31.10 -18.22 -7.39
C THR A 24 30.24 -17.94 -6.16
N THR A 25 29.37 -18.88 -5.80
CA THR A 25 28.46 -18.75 -4.64
C THR A 25 29.21 -18.39 -3.35
N ARG A 26 30.44 -18.91 -3.17
CA ARG A 26 31.29 -18.59 -2.03
C ARG A 26 31.67 -17.11 -1.97
N LYS A 27 32.00 -16.49 -3.10
CA LYS A 27 32.31 -15.05 -3.18
C LYS A 27 31.07 -14.20 -2.91
N ILE A 28 29.93 -14.58 -3.47
CA ILE A 28 28.65 -13.89 -3.22
C ILE A 28 28.31 -13.93 -1.73
N LEU A 29 28.43 -15.11 -1.09
CA LEU A 29 28.14 -15.27 0.34
C LEU A 29 29.10 -14.46 1.21
N PHE A 30 30.38 -14.39 0.84
CA PHE A 30 31.36 -13.56 1.53
C PHE A 30 30.99 -12.07 1.46
N VAL A 31 30.62 -11.56 0.28
CA VAL A 31 30.21 -10.16 0.08
C VAL A 31 28.91 -9.83 0.83
N VAL A 32 27.99 -10.79 0.93
CA VAL A 32 26.70 -10.59 1.62
C VAL A 32 26.80 -10.81 3.13
N SER A 33 27.88 -11.42 3.63
CA SER A 33 28.06 -11.71 5.06
C SER A 33 27.98 -10.48 5.98
N PRO A 34 28.53 -9.29 5.64
CA PRO A 34 28.39 -8.11 6.50
C PRO A 34 26.93 -7.63 6.59
N LEU A 35 26.17 -7.74 5.50
CA LEU A 35 24.75 -7.39 5.45
C LEU A 35 23.90 -8.35 6.32
N LEU A 36 24.20 -9.65 6.24
CA LEU A 36 23.57 -10.66 7.09
C LEU A 36 23.87 -10.41 8.57
N LEU A 37 25.14 -10.13 8.90
CA LEU A 37 25.56 -9.84 10.27
C LEU A 37 24.85 -8.60 10.81
N ALA A 38 24.83 -7.50 10.04
CA ALA A 38 24.13 -6.27 10.44
C ALA A 38 22.64 -6.50 10.67
N THR A 39 22.00 -7.31 9.82
CA THR A 39 20.57 -7.65 9.99
C THR A 39 20.35 -8.49 11.25
N LEU A 40 21.17 -9.52 11.48
CA LEU A 40 21.07 -10.36 12.67
C LEU A 40 21.25 -9.54 13.94
N LEU A 41 22.26 -8.66 13.98
CA LEU A 41 22.47 -7.74 15.11
C LEU A 41 21.26 -6.83 15.33
N PHE A 42 20.71 -6.25 14.26
CA PHE A 42 19.50 -5.43 14.35
C PHE A 42 18.32 -6.23 14.92
N LEU A 43 18.08 -7.45 14.43
CA LEU A 43 16.98 -8.30 14.92
C LEU A 43 17.19 -8.66 16.40
N ILE A 44 18.40 -9.03 16.81
CA ILE A 44 18.72 -9.32 18.21
C ILE A 44 18.42 -8.11 19.09
N ILE A 45 18.91 -6.93 18.71
CA ILE A 45 18.66 -5.69 19.46
C ILE A 45 17.15 -5.42 19.51
N ARG A 46 16.45 -5.49 18.37
CA ARG A 46 15.01 -5.27 18.30
C ARG A 46 14.24 -6.22 19.22
N PHE A 47 14.55 -7.52 19.17
CA PHE A 47 13.90 -8.52 20.03
C PHE A 47 14.23 -8.31 21.51
N SER A 48 15.45 -7.89 21.83
CA SER A 48 15.85 -7.61 23.22
C SER A 48 15.13 -6.39 23.81
N VAL A 49 14.83 -5.38 22.99
CA VAL A 49 14.19 -4.12 23.42
C VAL A 49 12.67 -4.23 23.44
N ILE A 50 12.08 -4.81 22.38
CA ILE A 50 10.62 -4.88 22.19
C ILE A 50 10.04 -6.14 22.86
N GLY A 51 10.85 -7.16 23.11
CA GLY A 51 10.40 -8.47 23.56
C GLY A 51 9.72 -9.28 22.44
N PHE A 52 9.53 -10.57 22.70
CA PHE A 52 8.68 -11.41 21.86
C PHE A 52 7.24 -11.27 22.35
N THR A 53 6.57 -10.19 21.95
CA THR A 53 5.11 -10.13 22.13
C THR A 53 4.52 -11.17 21.17
N THR A 54 4.38 -12.41 21.63
CA THR A 54 3.43 -13.35 21.04
C THR A 54 2.10 -12.63 21.03
N SER A 55 1.67 -12.27 19.83
CA SER A 55 0.34 -11.81 19.46
C SER A 55 -0.72 -12.18 20.51
N GLU A 56 -0.91 -11.32 21.51
CA GLU A 56 -2.29 -11.05 21.88
C GLU A 56 -2.92 -10.62 20.57
N GLU A 57 -3.90 -11.38 20.10
CA GLU A 57 -4.67 -11.01 18.92
C GLU A 57 -4.96 -9.53 19.08
N VAL A 58 -4.38 -8.69 18.22
CA VAL A 58 -4.59 -7.26 18.35
C VAL A 58 -6.05 -7.07 17.99
N ARG A 59 -6.92 -7.04 19.01
CA ARG A 59 -8.38 -6.99 18.89
C ARG A 59 -8.86 -5.65 18.38
N GLU A 60 -7.96 -4.69 18.27
CA GLU A 60 -8.21 -3.43 17.61
C GLU A 60 -8.23 -3.64 16.11
N LEU A 61 -9.40 -3.41 15.53
CA LEU A 61 -9.63 -3.39 14.10
C LEU A 61 -8.65 -2.48 13.37
N LEU A 62 -8.18 -1.39 14.00
CA LEU A 62 -7.20 -0.46 13.44
C LEU A 62 -5.81 -1.09 13.20
N ASN A 63 -5.55 -2.24 13.82
CA ASN A 63 -4.27 -2.94 13.79
C ASN A 63 -4.36 -4.34 13.16
N ASN A 64 -5.56 -4.87 12.93
CA ASN A 64 -5.78 -6.07 12.13
C ASN A 64 -7.08 -5.94 11.31
N PRO A 65 -7.00 -5.66 10.00
CA PRO A 65 -8.17 -5.40 9.19
C PRO A 65 -8.93 -6.68 8.79
N PHE A 66 -8.40 -7.87 9.12
CA PHE A 66 -9.02 -9.16 8.80
C PHE A 66 -9.77 -9.79 9.97
N ILE A 67 -9.96 -9.06 11.08
CA ILE A 67 -10.75 -9.54 12.22
C ILE A 67 -12.19 -9.85 11.77
N GLY A 68 -12.74 -10.99 12.20
CA GLY A 68 -14.12 -11.37 11.90
C GLY A 68 -14.36 -11.91 10.48
N LEU A 69 -13.30 -12.08 9.68
CA LEU A 69 -13.34 -12.70 8.35
C LEU A 69 -12.95 -14.19 8.42
N SER A 70 -13.61 -15.01 7.62
CA SER A 70 -13.19 -16.38 7.39
C SER A 70 -11.84 -16.44 6.67
N MET A 71 -11.13 -17.58 6.75
CA MET A 71 -9.87 -17.76 6.01
C MET A 71 -10.05 -17.58 4.49
N GLN A 72 -11.20 -17.98 3.95
CA GLN A 72 -11.50 -17.83 2.52
C GLN A 72 -11.65 -16.35 2.14
N GLU A 73 -12.36 -15.57 2.95
CA GLU A 73 -12.52 -14.12 2.74
C GLU A 73 -11.19 -13.38 2.94
N LYS A 74 -10.40 -13.77 3.96
CA LYS A 74 -9.08 -13.20 4.22
C LYS A 74 -8.17 -13.37 3.00
N PHE A 75 -7.94 -14.60 2.55
CA PHE A 75 -7.03 -14.84 1.43
C PHE A 75 -7.58 -14.34 0.09
N GLY A 76 -8.89 -14.44 -0.14
CA GLY A 76 -9.53 -13.83 -1.32
C GLY A 76 -9.28 -12.33 -1.39
N THR A 77 -9.53 -11.63 -0.28
CA THR A 77 -9.28 -10.17 -0.19
C THR A 77 -7.80 -9.82 -0.32
N ILE A 78 -6.89 -10.63 0.24
CA ILE A 78 -5.44 -10.44 0.08
C ILE A 78 -5.04 -10.52 -1.40
N PHE A 79 -5.44 -11.59 -2.12
CA PHE A 79 -5.09 -11.73 -3.53
C PHE A 79 -5.74 -10.66 -4.40
N TYR A 80 -7.00 -10.30 -4.13
CA TYR A 80 -7.64 -9.18 -4.80
C TYR A 80 -6.86 -7.87 -4.60
N THR A 81 -6.42 -7.60 -3.36
CA THR A 81 -5.61 -6.42 -3.05
C THR A 81 -4.26 -6.44 -3.78
N LEU A 82 -3.63 -7.60 -3.88
CA LEU A 82 -2.41 -7.79 -4.66
C LEU A 82 -2.61 -7.46 -6.15
N PHE A 83 -3.79 -7.72 -6.70
CA PHE A 83 -4.15 -7.32 -8.06
C PHE A 83 -4.42 -5.83 -8.18
N LEU A 84 -5.00 -5.19 -7.16
CA LEU A 84 -5.14 -3.72 -7.12
C LEU A 84 -3.78 -3.02 -7.10
N TYR A 85 -2.76 -3.58 -6.46
CA TYR A 85 -1.39 -3.04 -6.58
C TYR A 85 -0.87 -3.07 -8.02
N VAL A 86 -1.15 -4.14 -8.78
CA VAL A 86 -0.79 -4.22 -10.20
C VAL A 86 -1.52 -3.12 -10.98
N LYS A 87 -2.83 -2.95 -10.73
CA LYS A 87 -3.62 -1.87 -11.34
C LYS A 87 -2.98 -0.50 -11.11
N LEU A 88 -2.55 -0.20 -9.88
CA LEU A 88 -1.90 1.08 -9.55
C LEU A 88 -0.59 1.32 -10.32
N LEU A 89 0.15 0.26 -10.67
CA LEU A 89 1.37 0.41 -11.47
C LEU A 89 1.10 0.89 -12.90
N PHE A 90 -0.05 0.54 -13.48
CA PHE A 90 -0.43 0.95 -14.84
C PHE A 90 -1.28 2.22 -14.84
N VAL A 91 -2.20 2.34 -13.89
CA VAL A 91 -3.15 3.45 -13.78
C VAL A 91 -3.25 3.85 -12.30
N PRO A 92 -2.44 4.82 -11.85
CA PRO A 92 -2.43 5.31 -10.47
C PRO A 92 -3.58 6.30 -10.25
N TYR A 93 -4.83 5.84 -10.42
CA TYR A 93 -6.03 6.65 -10.24
C TYR A 93 -7.27 5.79 -9.91
N PRO A 94 -8.14 6.22 -8.98
CA PRO A 94 -7.95 7.34 -8.05
C PRO A 94 -6.98 6.95 -6.92
N LEU A 95 -6.19 7.93 -6.46
CA LEU A 95 -5.26 7.77 -5.33
C LEU A 95 -5.91 8.25 -4.05
N THR A 96 -5.70 7.53 -2.96
CA THR A 96 -6.18 7.90 -1.61
C THR A 96 -5.14 7.53 -0.57
N TYR A 97 -5.01 8.32 0.49
CA TYR A 97 -4.04 8.04 1.53
C TYR A 97 -4.33 6.74 2.30
N ASP A 98 -5.59 6.29 2.26
CA ASP A 98 -6.06 5.17 3.07
C ASP A 98 -7.10 4.31 2.33
N TYR A 99 -6.85 3.01 2.33
CA TYR A 99 -7.67 1.96 1.73
C TYR A 99 -8.22 1.02 2.83
N TYR A 100 -8.58 1.58 4.00
CA TYR A 100 -9.12 0.79 5.12
C TYR A 100 -10.36 -0.01 4.71
N PRO A 101 -10.70 -1.07 5.46
CA PRO A 101 -11.87 -1.91 5.22
C PRO A 101 -13.11 -1.19 4.68
N TYR A 102 -13.69 -1.81 3.64
CA TYR A 102 -14.80 -1.37 2.79
C TYR A 102 -14.50 -0.35 1.69
N HIS A 103 -13.33 0.31 1.67
CA HIS A 103 -12.87 0.89 0.41
C HIS A 103 -12.40 -0.22 -0.55
N ILE A 104 -11.77 -1.27 -0.01
CA ILE A 104 -11.56 -2.53 -0.71
C ILE A 104 -12.69 -3.48 -0.31
N GLU A 105 -13.41 -3.97 -1.32
CA GLU A 105 -14.46 -4.95 -1.11
C GLU A 105 -13.87 -6.27 -0.61
N ILE A 106 -14.54 -6.87 0.36
CA ILE A 106 -14.19 -8.20 0.87
C ILE A 106 -14.50 -9.20 -0.24
N GLN A 107 -13.51 -9.99 -0.63
CA GLN A 107 -13.62 -10.96 -1.70
C GLN A 107 -13.49 -12.38 -1.15
N ASN A 108 -14.31 -13.30 -1.65
CA ASN A 108 -14.09 -14.72 -1.40
C ASN A 108 -12.91 -15.22 -2.27
N LEU A 109 -12.19 -16.23 -1.78
CA LEU A 109 -11.08 -16.86 -2.48
C LEU A 109 -11.44 -17.38 -3.88
N PHE A 110 -12.69 -17.84 -4.05
CA PHE A 110 -13.19 -18.37 -5.32
C PHE A 110 -13.88 -17.33 -6.20
N SER A 111 -13.84 -16.03 -5.85
CA SER A 111 -14.34 -14.99 -6.74
C SER A 111 -13.46 -14.88 -7.97
N VAL A 112 -14.05 -14.44 -9.10
CA VAL A 112 -13.34 -14.32 -10.38
C VAL A 112 -12.09 -13.42 -10.23
N SER A 113 -12.20 -12.32 -9.49
CA SER A 113 -11.10 -11.40 -9.26
C SER A 113 -9.96 -12.04 -8.45
N SER A 114 -10.28 -12.79 -7.40
CA SER A 114 -9.29 -13.53 -6.59
C SER A 114 -8.57 -14.60 -7.42
N ILE A 115 -9.31 -15.36 -8.23
CA ILE A 115 -8.73 -16.41 -9.09
C ILE A 115 -7.80 -15.79 -10.15
N LEU A 116 -8.23 -14.72 -10.82
CA LEU A 116 -7.39 -14.01 -11.80
C LEU A 116 -6.12 -13.48 -11.14
N ALA A 117 -6.21 -12.94 -9.93
CA ALA A 117 -5.06 -12.48 -9.17
C ALA A 117 -4.09 -13.63 -8.86
N ILE A 118 -4.60 -14.76 -8.35
CA ILE A 118 -3.79 -15.94 -8.05
C ILE A 118 -3.08 -16.43 -9.31
N LEU A 119 -3.79 -16.61 -10.42
CA LEU A 119 -3.21 -17.05 -11.69
C LEU A 119 -2.12 -16.10 -12.19
N PHE A 120 -2.35 -14.79 -12.08
CA PHE A 120 -1.36 -13.77 -12.44
C PHE A 120 -0.08 -13.89 -11.60
N TYR A 121 -0.19 -13.99 -10.29
CA TYR A 121 0.97 -14.11 -9.40
C TYR A 121 1.68 -15.47 -9.54
N VAL A 122 0.95 -16.56 -9.76
CA VAL A 122 1.54 -17.87 -10.09
C VAL A 122 2.35 -17.80 -11.38
N ALA A 123 1.84 -17.13 -12.42
CA ALA A 123 2.57 -16.91 -13.65
C ALA A 123 3.85 -16.07 -13.43
N MET A 124 3.78 -15.00 -12.63
CA MET A 124 4.96 -14.21 -12.27
C MET A 124 6.01 -15.00 -11.50
N VAL A 125 5.59 -15.79 -10.51
CA VAL A 125 6.48 -16.68 -9.75
C VAL A 125 7.11 -17.72 -10.67
N TYR A 126 6.35 -18.31 -11.59
CA TYR A 126 6.88 -19.24 -12.58
C TYR A 126 7.95 -18.58 -13.48
N VAL A 127 7.71 -17.36 -13.97
CA VAL A 127 8.69 -16.60 -14.77
C VAL A 127 9.96 -16.33 -13.95
N PHE A 128 9.82 -15.96 -12.68
CA PHE A 128 10.94 -15.77 -11.76
C PHE A 128 11.75 -17.06 -11.60
N LEU A 129 11.10 -18.17 -11.24
CA LEU A 129 11.76 -19.47 -11.01
C LEU A 129 12.47 -20.00 -12.27
N LYS A 130 11.83 -19.89 -13.44
CA LYS A 130 12.45 -20.27 -14.72
C LYS A 130 13.68 -19.42 -15.02
N SER A 131 13.62 -18.15 -14.65
CA SER A 131 14.73 -17.22 -14.88
C SER A 131 15.94 -17.49 -13.98
N LEU A 132 15.79 -18.11 -12.81
CA LEU A 132 16.93 -18.46 -11.96
C LEU A 132 17.96 -19.36 -12.67
N LYS A 133 17.52 -20.22 -13.59
CA LYS A 133 18.42 -21.06 -14.39
C LYS A 133 19.05 -20.30 -15.56
N ASN A 134 18.26 -19.46 -16.23
CA ASN A 134 18.66 -18.79 -17.46
C ASN A 134 19.24 -17.38 -17.26
N LYS A 135 19.25 -16.88 -16.02
CA LYS A 135 19.65 -15.52 -15.62
C LYS A 135 19.01 -14.42 -16.46
N ASN A 136 17.72 -14.58 -16.78
CA ASN A 136 17.02 -13.64 -17.66
C ASN A 136 16.56 -12.39 -16.90
N VAL A 137 16.82 -11.21 -17.48
CA VAL A 137 16.47 -9.91 -16.89
C VAL A 137 14.98 -9.81 -16.50
N TYR A 138 14.06 -10.45 -17.24
CA TYR A 138 12.63 -10.46 -16.85
C TYR A 138 12.37 -11.08 -15.49
N GLY A 139 13.08 -12.15 -15.14
CA GLY A 139 12.95 -12.75 -13.81
C GLY A 139 13.59 -11.89 -12.73
N PHE A 140 14.61 -11.10 -13.05
CA PHE A 140 15.15 -10.12 -12.12
C PHE A 140 14.14 -8.98 -11.88
N CYS A 141 13.44 -8.50 -12.91
CA CYS A 141 12.32 -7.56 -12.73
C CYS A 141 11.20 -8.17 -11.86
N ALA A 142 10.86 -9.45 -12.09
CA ALA A 142 9.88 -10.16 -11.26
C ALA A 142 10.35 -10.31 -9.80
N LEU A 143 11.63 -10.60 -9.58
CA LEU A 143 12.25 -10.66 -8.24
C LEU A 143 12.10 -9.31 -7.50
N LEU A 144 12.49 -8.21 -8.17
CA LEU A 144 12.40 -6.86 -7.61
C LEU A 144 10.96 -6.44 -7.29
N TYR A 145 9.99 -6.99 -8.00
CA TYR A 145 8.58 -6.75 -7.70
C TYR A 145 8.08 -7.64 -6.54
N LEU A 146 8.28 -8.96 -6.63
CA LEU A 146 7.68 -9.95 -5.75
C LEU A 146 8.26 -9.92 -4.34
N VAL A 147 9.58 -9.80 -4.18
CA VAL A 147 10.22 -9.93 -2.86
C VAL A 147 9.83 -8.80 -1.91
N PRO A 148 9.89 -7.51 -2.30
CA PRO A 148 9.43 -6.45 -1.43
C PRO A 148 7.93 -6.51 -1.15
N LEU A 149 7.12 -6.87 -2.15
CA LEU A 149 5.68 -6.93 -2.02
C LEU A 149 5.25 -8.03 -1.06
N PHE A 150 5.94 -9.18 -1.08
CA PHE A 150 5.60 -10.34 -0.25
C PHE A 150 5.59 -10.00 1.24
N ILE A 151 6.54 -9.20 1.72
CA ILE A 151 6.62 -8.82 3.14
C ILE A 151 5.43 -7.97 3.56
N VAL A 152 4.95 -7.09 2.67
CA VAL A 152 3.85 -6.16 2.93
C VAL A 152 2.50 -6.65 2.39
N SER A 153 2.43 -7.89 1.91
CA SER A 153 1.27 -8.46 1.23
C SER A 153 0.12 -8.90 2.15
N ASN A 154 0.31 -8.85 3.47
CA ASN A 154 -0.55 -9.49 4.46
C ASN A 154 -0.61 -11.04 4.40
N ILE A 155 0.13 -11.70 3.49
CA ILE A 155 0.25 -13.17 3.43
C ILE A 155 1.02 -13.72 4.63
N PRO A 156 2.27 -13.30 4.92
CA PRO A 156 3.04 -13.89 6.01
C PRO A 156 2.48 -13.52 7.39
N PHE A 157 2.06 -12.27 7.53
CA PHE A 157 1.44 -11.72 8.74
C PHE A 157 0.63 -10.47 8.36
N PRO A 158 -0.46 -10.15 9.08
CA PRO A 158 -1.18 -8.90 8.88
C PRO A 158 -0.31 -7.69 9.23
N VAL A 159 -0.26 -6.71 8.34
CA VAL A 159 0.52 -5.46 8.45
C VAL A 159 -0.30 -4.33 9.09
N GLY A 160 -1.57 -4.59 9.43
CA GLY A 160 -2.48 -3.63 10.06
C GLY A 160 -3.23 -2.70 9.09
N THR A 161 -3.18 -2.95 7.78
CA THR A 161 -4.06 -2.32 6.79
C THR A 161 -4.23 -3.24 5.58
N PHE A 162 -5.36 -3.15 4.87
CA PHE A 162 -5.56 -3.92 3.64
C PHE A 162 -4.56 -3.49 2.57
N MET A 163 -4.49 -2.19 2.32
CA MET A 163 -3.68 -1.64 1.24
C MET A 163 -3.12 -0.27 1.62
N ASN A 164 -1.91 0.00 1.16
CA ASN A 164 -1.34 1.34 1.19
C ASN A 164 -0.45 1.53 -0.03
N GLU A 165 -0.63 2.63 -0.76
CA GLU A 165 0.17 2.94 -1.95
C GLU A 165 1.68 2.82 -1.66
N ARG A 166 2.13 3.16 -0.45
CA ARG A 166 3.55 3.11 -0.11
C ARG A 166 4.16 1.71 -0.06
N PHE A 167 3.34 0.68 0.05
CA PHE A 167 3.80 -0.70 0.10
C PHE A 167 4.34 -1.17 -1.24
N VAL A 168 3.84 -0.60 -2.36
CA VAL A 168 4.33 -0.95 -3.70
C VAL A 168 5.54 -0.12 -4.14
N PHE A 169 6.01 0.87 -3.37
CA PHE A 169 7.12 1.75 -3.80
C PHE A 169 8.42 1.01 -4.12
N MET A 170 8.79 0.00 -3.33
CA MET A 170 10.01 -0.78 -3.64
C MET A 170 9.77 -1.74 -4.81
N SER A 171 8.58 -2.35 -4.85
CA SER A 171 8.18 -3.25 -5.92
C SER A 171 8.06 -2.57 -7.28
N SER A 172 7.67 -1.29 -7.31
CA SER A 172 7.52 -0.52 -8.55
C SER A 172 8.84 -0.34 -9.30
N LEU A 173 10.00 -0.49 -8.62
CA LEU A 173 11.31 -0.52 -9.27
C LEU A 173 11.43 -1.66 -10.29
N GLY A 174 10.88 -2.84 -9.97
CA GLY A 174 10.85 -3.97 -10.90
C GLY A 174 10.03 -3.66 -12.15
N PHE A 175 8.92 -2.94 -11.97
CA PHE A 175 8.05 -2.49 -13.07
C PHE A 175 8.72 -1.40 -13.92
N SER A 176 9.33 -0.39 -13.30
CA SER A 176 10.01 0.70 -14.00
C SER A 176 11.22 0.22 -14.80
N LEU A 177 11.87 -0.88 -14.36
CA LEU A 177 12.93 -1.54 -15.13
C LEU A 177 12.37 -2.39 -16.28
N LEU A 178 11.24 -3.06 -16.06
CA LEU A 178 10.62 -3.92 -17.07
C LEU A 178 10.14 -3.14 -18.29
N LEU A 179 9.51 -1.97 -18.09
CA LEU A 179 8.94 -1.15 -19.17
C LEU A 179 9.93 -0.80 -20.30
N PRO A 180 11.10 -0.17 -20.04
CA PRO A 180 12.05 0.16 -21.10
C PRO A 180 12.61 -1.10 -21.77
N ILE A 181 12.81 -2.19 -21.04
CA ILE A 181 13.29 -3.46 -21.63
C ILE A 181 12.30 -4.00 -22.65
N LEU A 182 11.00 -4.02 -22.31
CA LEU A 182 9.95 -4.43 -23.23
C LEU A 182 9.86 -3.49 -24.44
N PHE A 183 9.99 -2.18 -24.18
CA PHE A 183 9.96 -1.16 -25.21
C PHE A 183 11.10 -1.32 -26.23
N PHE A 184 12.35 -1.44 -25.77
CA PHE A 184 13.51 -1.57 -26.64
C PHE A 184 13.59 -2.95 -27.32
N LYS A 185 13.21 -4.04 -26.65
CA LYS A 185 13.22 -5.38 -27.29
C LYS A 185 12.23 -5.50 -28.45
N THR A 186 11.09 -4.82 -28.35
CA THR A 186 10.07 -4.84 -29.41
C THR A 186 10.60 -4.21 -30.72
N ILE A 187 11.68 -3.43 -30.65
CA ILE A 187 12.26 -2.75 -31.80
C ILE A 187 13.72 -3.19 -31.98
N LYS A 188 13.98 -4.16 -32.85
CA LYS A 188 15.36 -4.51 -33.27
C LYS A 188 16.00 -3.46 -34.19
N ASN A 189 15.22 -2.65 -34.89
CA ASN A 189 15.72 -1.70 -35.90
C ASN A 189 15.43 -0.25 -35.48
N GLU A 190 16.50 0.51 -35.23
CA GLU A 190 16.41 1.87 -34.71
C GLU A 190 15.65 2.84 -35.62
N ASN A 191 15.60 2.55 -36.92
CA ASN A 191 14.91 3.37 -37.93
C ASN A 191 13.50 2.89 -38.29
N SER A 192 12.93 1.92 -37.56
CA SER A 192 11.56 1.47 -37.84
C SER A 192 10.54 2.61 -37.71
N LYS A 193 9.65 2.73 -38.70
CA LYS A 193 8.53 3.68 -38.68
C LYS A 193 7.63 3.45 -37.46
N LEU A 194 7.45 2.19 -37.04
CA LEU A 194 6.74 1.79 -35.82
C LEU A 194 7.30 2.48 -34.56
N ARG A 195 8.64 2.52 -34.41
CA ARG A 195 9.29 3.17 -33.26
C ARG A 195 8.99 4.67 -33.21
N LYS A 196 9.22 5.37 -34.33
CA LYS A 196 9.10 6.84 -34.39
C LYS A 196 7.64 7.31 -34.37
N THR A 197 6.73 6.56 -34.98
CA THR A 197 5.33 6.99 -35.15
C THR A 197 4.40 6.52 -34.04
N ILE A 198 4.65 5.38 -33.40
CA ILE A 198 3.73 4.81 -32.41
C ILE A 198 4.38 4.75 -31.02
N LEU A 199 5.55 4.12 -30.92
CA LEU A 199 6.12 3.80 -29.61
C LEU A 199 6.70 5.03 -28.89
N LEU A 200 7.47 5.88 -29.57
CA LEU A 200 8.00 7.11 -28.96
C LEU A 200 6.88 8.06 -28.49
N PRO A 201 5.87 8.36 -29.33
CA PRO A 201 4.73 9.15 -28.89
C PRO A 201 3.96 8.51 -27.73
N SER A 202 3.76 7.18 -27.72
CA SER A 202 3.07 6.53 -26.61
C SER A 202 3.83 6.62 -25.29
N LEU A 203 5.17 6.56 -25.32
CA LEU A 203 6.00 6.80 -24.14
C LEU A 203 5.89 8.25 -23.65
N VAL A 204 5.88 9.23 -24.56
CA VAL A 204 5.69 10.64 -24.20
C VAL A 204 4.32 10.86 -23.57
N VAL A 205 3.26 10.31 -24.15
CA VAL A 205 1.90 10.37 -23.60
C VAL A 205 1.84 9.73 -22.21
N LEU A 206 2.48 8.58 -22.02
CA LEU A 206 2.56 7.89 -20.74
C LEU A 206 3.29 8.75 -19.68
N LEU A 207 4.42 9.36 -20.04
CA LEU A 207 5.17 10.24 -19.15
C LEU A 207 4.37 11.50 -18.78
N LEU A 208 3.68 12.10 -19.75
CA LEU A 208 2.79 13.25 -19.49
C LEU A 208 1.65 12.86 -18.56
N PHE A 209 1.02 11.70 -18.79
CA PHE A 209 -0.05 11.18 -17.94
C PHE A 209 0.40 11.02 -16.48
N TYR A 210 1.53 10.33 -16.24
CA TYR A 210 2.08 10.20 -14.88
C TYR A 210 2.49 11.53 -14.26
N SER A 211 3.03 12.46 -15.06
CA SER A 211 3.43 13.79 -14.59
C SER A 211 2.22 14.61 -14.13
N VAL A 212 1.13 14.61 -14.90
CA VAL A 212 -0.12 15.32 -14.55
C VAL A 212 -0.72 14.75 -13.27
N ILE A 213 -0.77 13.42 -13.13
CA ILE A 213 -1.27 12.77 -11.91
C ILE A 213 -0.41 13.17 -10.71
N THR A 214 0.91 13.13 -10.85
CA THR A 214 1.85 13.48 -9.77
C THR A 214 1.69 14.94 -9.33
N ILE A 215 1.67 15.88 -10.29
CA ILE A 215 1.52 17.32 -9.99
C ILE A 215 0.17 17.60 -9.33
N THR A 216 -0.90 16.98 -9.82
CA THR A 216 -2.25 17.16 -9.25
C THR A 216 -2.31 16.58 -7.83
N ARG A 217 -1.78 15.38 -7.63
CA ARG A 217 -1.79 14.71 -6.32
C ARG A 217 -0.95 15.46 -5.28
N ASN A 218 0.19 16.03 -5.68
CA ASN A 218 1.05 16.82 -4.78
C ASN A 218 0.32 18.03 -4.17
N LYS A 219 -0.65 18.62 -4.87
CA LYS A 219 -1.47 19.71 -4.32
C LYS A 219 -2.29 19.27 -3.11
N HIS A 220 -2.79 18.04 -3.11
CA HIS A 220 -3.59 17.51 -2.01
C HIS A 220 -2.74 17.18 -0.78
N TRP A 221 -1.47 16.83 -0.99
CA TRP A 221 -0.48 16.58 0.07
C TRP A 221 0.08 17.86 0.70
N PHE A 222 -0.42 19.04 0.34
CA PHE A 222 0.06 20.31 0.87
C PHE A 222 -0.15 20.42 2.40
N ASN A 223 -1.31 20.02 2.91
CA ASN A 223 -1.55 19.90 4.35
C ASN A 223 -2.59 18.81 4.68
N ASP A 224 -2.65 18.44 5.96
CA ASP A 224 -3.57 17.43 6.48
C ASP A 224 -5.05 17.73 6.14
N PHE A 225 -5.46 18.99 6.23
CA PHE A 225 -6.84 19.39 5.97
C PHE A 225 -7.23 19.14 4.52
N THR A 226 -6.43 19.61 3.56
CA THR A 226 -6.66 19.38 2.13
C THR A 226 -6.61 17.90 1.78
N LEU A 227 -5.68 17.15 2.39
CA LEU A 227 -5.52 15.72 2.12
C LEU A 227 -6.77 14.94 2.57
N PHE A 228 -7.19 15.12 3.81
CA PHE A 228 -8.29 14.33 4.37
C PHE A 228 -9.65 14.73 3.82
N THR A 229 -9.91 16.03 3.62
CA THR A 229 -11.19 16.49 3.05
C THR A 229 -11.35 16.13 1.56
N HIS A 230 -10.25 16.04 0.81
CA HIS A 230 -10.28 15.51 -0.55
C HIS A 230 -10.45 13.99 -0.55
N ASP A 231 -9.61 13.26 0.16
CA ASP A 231 -9.52 11.80 0.03
C ASP A 231 -10.72 11.06 0.63
N VAL A 232 -11.45 11.67 1.57
CA VAL A 232 -12.73 11.12 2.07
C VAL A 232 -13.80 11.03 0.98
N THR A 233 -13.70 11.84 -0.08
CA THR A 233 -14.62 11.74 -1.24
C THR A 233 -14.36 10.49 -2.08
N ILE A 234 -13.12 9.98 -2.06
CA ILE A 234 -12.70 8.76 -2.77
C ILE A 234 -12.87 7.53 -1.88
N SER A 235 -12.52 7.65 -0.60
CA SER A 235 -12.50 6.57 0.38
C SER A 235 -13.59 6.73 1.45
N GLY A 236 -14.77 7.22 1.07
CA GLY A 236 -15.87 7.50 2.01
C GLY A 236 -16.40 6.27 2.77
N ASN A 237 -16.14 5.07 2.26
CA ASN A 237 -16.47 3.82 2.96
C ASN A 237 -15.44 3.42 4.02
N SER A 238 -14.26 4.07 4.07
CA SER A 238 -13.26 3.83 5.11
C SER A 238 -13.67 4.58 6.39
N ALA A 239 -13.87 3.83 7.47
CA ALA A 239 -14.12 4.41 8.80
C ALA A 239 -12.99 5.35 9.24
N LYS A 240 -11.75 5.03 8.89
CA LYS A 240 -10.57 5.85 9.23
C LYS A 240 -10.51 7.13 8.40
N SER A 241 -10.88 7.05 7.12
CA SER A 241 -10.92 8.20 6.22
C SER A 241 -11.93 9.24 6.66
N THR A 242 -13.16 8.79 6.93
CA THR A 242 -14.24 9.66 7.42
C THR A 242 -13.96 10.19 8.82
N CYS A 243 -13.35 9.40 9.72
CA CYS A 243 -12.95 9.89 11.04
C CYS A 243 -11.91 11.02 10.93
N SER A 244 -10.86 10.82 10.13
CA SER A 244 -9.77 11.80 9.99
C SER A 244 -10.26 13.10 9.35
N ALA A 245 -11.11 13.01 8.33
CA ALA A 245 -11.73 14.19 7.71
C ALA A 245 -12.63 14.94 8.70
N GLY A 246 -13.50 14.22 9.42
CA GLY A 246 -14.40 14.81 10.42
C GLY A 246 -13.64 15.49 11.57
N GLY A 247 -12.62 14.81 12.12
CA GLY A 247 -11.78 15.36 13.18
C GLY A 247 -11.03 16.63 12.76
N LYS A 248 -10.53 16.68 11.51
CA LYS A 248 -9.81 17.84 10.99
C LYS A 248 -10.73 19.01 10.64
N LEU A 249 -11.94 18.73 10.14
CA LEU A 249 -12.98 19.75 9.98
C LEU A 249 -13.38 20.35 11.34
N LEU A 250 -13.52 19.52 12.38
CA LEU A 250 -13.79 20.00 13.74
C LEU A 250 -12.65 20.88 14.26
N GLU A 251 -11.40 20.43 14.10
CA GLU A 251 -10.22 21.21 14.50
C GLU A 251 -10.20 22.59 13.83
N TYR A 252 -10.46 22.66 12.52
CA TYR A 252 -10.50 23.91 11.77
C TYR A 252 -11.70 24.79 12.16
N ALA A 253 -12.87 24.20 12.43
CA ALA A 253 -14.03 24.94 12.93
C ALA A 253 -13.78 25.65 14.27
N THR A 254 -12.90 25.11 15.13
CA THR A 254 -12.52 25.78 16.39
C THR A 254 -11.63 27.00 16.18
N LYS A 255 -10.87 27.02 15.08
CA LYS A 255 -9.94 28.12 14.73
C LYS A 255 -10.58 29.19 13.84
N GLU A 256 -11.70 28.86 13.19
CA GLU A 256 -12.38 29.76 12.25
C GLU A 256 -13.15 30.87 12.97
N SER A 257 -13.01 32.08 12.44
CA SER A 257 -13.64 33.31 12.96
C SER A 257 -14.96 33.61 12.27
N ASP A 258 -15.10 33.27 10.98
CA ASP A 258 -16.34 33.45 10.23
C ASP A 258 -17.40 32.43 10.68
N THR A 259 -18.56 32.94 11.10
CA THR A 259 -19.65 32.10 11.63
C THR A 259 -20.24 31.18 10.57
N LEU A 260 -20.32 31.60 9.30
CA LEU A 260 -20.90 30.79 8.23
C LEU A 260 -19.98 29.62 7.88
N VAL A 261 -18.68 29.90 7.67
CA VAL A 261 -17.68 28.87 7.37
C VAL A 261 -17.53 27.90 8.53
N LYS A 262 -17.54 28.41 9.76
CA LYS A 262 -17.54 27.58 10.96
C LYS A 262 -18.73 26.63 11.01
N MET A 263 -19.94 27.11 10.72
CA MET A 263 -21.13 26.24 10.67
C MET A 263 -21.01 25.18 9.57
N GLU A 264 -20.50 25.53 8.39
CA GLU A 264 -20.26 24.58 7.31
C GLU A 264 -19.29 23.46 7.73
N TYR A 265 -18.16 23.82 8.36
CA TYR A 265 -17.20 22.83 8.86
C TYR A 265 -17.79 21.94 9.96
N LEU A 266 -18.61 22.47 10.85
CA LEU A 266 -19.28 21.68 11.89
C LEU A 266 -20.29 20.69 11.28
N GLU A 267 -21.07 21.10 10.29
CA GLU A 267 -22.01 20.21 9.60
C GLU A 267 -21.30 19.10 8.81
N LEU A 268 -20.25 19.44 8.07
CA LEU A 268 -19.43 18.44 7.36
C LEU A 268 -18.71 17.50 8.34
N SER A 269 -18.18 18.04 9.44
CA SER A 269 -17.57 17.25 10.52
C SER A 269 -18.56 16.23 11.07
N LYS A 270 -19.75 16.69 11.47
CA LYS A 270 -20.83 15.83 11.98
C LYS A 270 -21.19 14.73 10.98
N LYS A 271 -21.37 15.08 9.70
CA LYS A 271 -21.65 14.12 8.63
C LYS A 271 -20.60 13.01 8.55
N TYR A 272 -19.31 13.37 8.49
CA TYR A 272 -18.24 12.37 8.36
C TYR A 272 -18.02 11.55 9.62
N LEU A 273 -18.18 12.13 10.82
CA LEU A 273 -18.07 11.39 12.08
C LEU A 273 -19.19 10.36 12.23
N ILE A 274 -20.43 10.70 11.90
CA ILE A 274 -21.56 9.76 11.86
C ILE A 274 -21.31 8.65 10.82
N GLN A 275 -20.76 9.01 9.66
CA GLN A 275 -20.40 8.02 8.64
C GLN A 275 -19.28 7.08 9.13
N SER A 276 -18.31 7.60 9.88
CA SER A 276 -17.24 6.80 10.49
C SER A 276 -17.78 5.75 11.46
N THR A 277 -18.68 6.14 12.36
CA THR A 277 -19.29 5.21 13.32
C THR A 277 -20.12 4.14 12.61
N HIS A 278 -20.88 4.51 11.58
CA HIS A 278 -21.63 3.54 10.76
C HIS A 278 -20.71 2.57 10.01
N ASN A 279 -19.62 3.07 9.42
CA ASN A 279 -18.64 2.23 8.77
C ASN A 279 -17.99 1.28 9.78
N TYR A 280 -17.67 1.75 10.99
CA TYR A 280 -17.05 0.96 12.06
C TYR A 280 -17.98 -0.16 12.58
N SER A 281 -19.26 0.13 12.83
CA SER A 281 -20.24 -0.86 13.30
C SER A 281 -20.45 -1.98 12.27
N LYS A 282 -20.48 -1.63 10.98
CA LYS A 282 -20.52 -2.61 9.88
C LYS A 282 -19.34 -3.59 9.94
N ILE A 283 -18.14 -3.11 10.29
CA ILE A 283 -16.94 -3.97 10.37
C ILE A 283 -17.04 -4.96 11.52
N LEU A 284 -17.51 -4.51 12.69
CA LEU A 284 -17.62 -5.36 13.87
C LEU A 284 -18.82 -6.34 13.83
N LYS A 285 -19.71 -6.24 12.83
CA LYS A 285 -20.97 -6.99 12.75
C LYS A 285 -21.80 -6.86 14.04
N THR A 286 -21.67 -5.73 14.72
CA THR A 286 -22.37 -5.40 15.96
C THR A 286 -23.31 -4.23 15.71
N ASP A 287 -24.58 -4.39 16.05
CA ASP A 287 -25.59 -3.32 16.01
C ASP A 287 -25.53 -2.49 17.30
N ILE A 288 -24.73 -1.42 17.35
CA ILE A 288 -24.85 -0.42 18.42
C ILE A 288 -24.40 0.95 17.85
N TYR A 289 -25.18 2.04 17.96
CA TYR A 289 -25.50 2.72 19.22
C TYR A 289 -26.71 3.67 19.19
N THR A 290 -27.33 3.88 20.36
CA THR A 290 -28.22 5.02 20.65
C THR A 290 -27.42 6.34 20.67
N ASP A 291 -28.07 7.49 20.45
CA ASP A 291 -27.41 8.80 20.26
C ASP A 291 -26.34 9.17 21.31
N ALA A 292 -26.48 8.71 22.57
CA ALA A 292 -25.54 8.98 23.65
C ALA A 292 -24.24 8.16 23.55
N GLU A 293 -24.33 6.91 23.13
CA GLU A 293 -23.16 6.05 22.93
C GLU A 293 -22.47 6.36 21.59
N LEU A 294 -23.20 6.91 20.61
CA LEU A 294 -22.62 7.50 19.40
C LEU A 294 -21.69 8.68 19.75
N LEU A 295 -22.12 9.54 20.68
CA LEU A 295 -21.30 10.65 21.20
C LEU A 295 -20.06 10.14 21.94
N LEU A 296 -20.20 9.12 22.78
CA LEU A 296 -19.06 8.48 23.47
C LEU A 296 -18.12 7.77 22.49
N ALA A 297 -18.65 7.14 21.44
CA ALA A 297 -17.89 6.53 20.36
C ALA A 297 -17.16 7.58 19.52
N ILE A 298 -17.81 8.70 19.18
CA ILE A 298 -17.17 9.84 18.49
C ILE A 298 -16.04 10.42 19.35
N VAL A 299 -16.25 10.56 20.66
CA VAL A 299 -15.23 11.05 21.60
C VAL A 299 -14.09 10.04 21.73
N THR A 300 -14.35 8.74 21.86
CA THR A 300 -13.31 7.72 21.96
C THR A 300 -12.58 7.45 20.64
N LEU A 301 -13.25 7.50 19.49
CA LEU A 301 -12.63 7.42 18.15
C LEU A 301 -11.82 8.67 17.82
N SER A 302 -12.30 9.86 18.18
CA SER A 302 -11.50 11.09 18.03
C SER A 302 -10.27 11.06 18.93
N LEU A 303 -10.39 10.61 20.18
CA LEU A 303 -9.27 10.36 21.08
C LEU A 303 -8.30 9.33 20.50
N ALA A 304 -8.77 8.18 20.01
CA ALA A 304 -7.93 7.15 19.39
C ALA A 304 -7.22 7.66 18.12
N CYS A 305 -7.92 8.46 17.29
CA CYS A 305 -7.32 9.11 16.12
C CYS A 305 -6.32 10.21 16.47
N THR A 306 -6.45 10.87 17.63
CA THR A 306 -5.44 11.81 18.13
C THR A 306 -4.26 11.13 18.83
N ILE A 307 -4.47 9.99 19.48
CA ILE A 307 -3.45 9.27 20.27
C ILE A 307 -2.57 8.41 19.35
N GLN A 308 -3.10 7.85 18.28
CA GLN A 308 -2.29 7.20 17.25
C GLN A 308 -1.75 8.32 16.35
N PRO A 309 -0.42 8.55 16.26
CA PRO A 309 0.13 9.61 15.43
C PRO A 309 -0.17 9.29 13.97
N CYS A 310 -1.33 9.73 13.50
CA CYS A 310 -1.68 9.81 12.09
C CYS A 310 -0.72 10.83 11.49
N PHE A 311 0.40 10.32 10.97
CA PHE A 311 1.37 11.02 10.12
C PHE A 311 1.32 12.54 10.27
N THR A 312 1.82 13.07 11.39
CA THR A 312 2.33 14.44 11.34
C THR A 312 3.42 14.43 10.27
N ILE A 313 3.11 14.99 9.11
CA ILE A 313 4.11 15.39 8.13
C ILE A 313 4.88 16.50 8.83
N LYS A 314 5.89 16.11 9.62
CA LYS A 314 6.91 17.05 10.07
C LYS A 314 7.74 17.35 8.82
N GLU A 315 7.65 18.59 8.38
CA GLU A 315 8.67 19.22 7.52
C GLU A 315 10.07 19.03 8.11
#